data_AF-A0A6J6DMF0-F1
#
_entry.id   AF-A0A6J6DMF0-F1
#
_cell.length_a   1.000
_cell.length_b   1.000
_cell.length_c   1.000
_cell.angle_alpha   90.00
_cell.angle_beta   90.00
_cell.angle_gamma   90.00
#
_symmetry.space_group_name_H-M   'P 1'
#
loop_
_entity.id
_entity.type
_entity.pdbx_description
1 polymer ?
#
loop_
_entity_poly.entity_id
_entity_poly.type
_entity_poly.pdbx_seq_one_letter_code
_entity_poly.pdbx_strand_id
1 'polypeptide(L)'
;MTATALLLADNPRVAASTMRRFELTHAVVELRRIWPRPENHEQVARVAAQVLLDDHAWQNHARAVALATLLDIGDHQQVINTLLTRLAADEASAGDLYVGARAIRLAGRRNTGRWVLGLAEQLEANGHLLTPETRQLVIEALRSPRQDFEDFDINAVQEVDLQILEVTTPIPGLVNATLRPIKSRGQCDRYAHHLQNCASGYVARVKSDACRLFGVEVDGKPVELIEVRPSTGQIVQWKGFANGAADPVRRRLVERFLVDQKLAVIR
;
A
#
# COMPACT_ATOMS: atom_id res chain seq x y z
N MET A 1 37.05 16.17 5.10
CA MET A 1 36.65 16.25 3.67
C MET A 1 37.67 15.48 2.86
N THR A 2 37.23 14.50 2.07
CA THR A 2 38.11 13.80 1.11
C THR A 2 38.44 14.70 -0.09
N ALA A 3 39.50 14.37 -0.83
CA ALA A 3 39.86 15.06 -2.07
C ALA A 3 38.71 15.07 -3.10
N THR A 4 37.90 14.01 -3.10
CA THR A 4 36.72 13.84 -3.96
C THR A 4 35.60 14.83 -3.59
N ALA A 5 35.36 15.06 -2.31
CA ALA A 5 34.39 16.05 -1.82
C ALA A 5 34.81 17.50 -2.15
N LEU A 6 36.12 17.78 -2.12
CA LEU A 6 36.69 19.08 -2.51
C LEU A 6 36.49 19.35 -4.01
N LEU A 7 36.75 18.36 -4.87
CA LEU A 7 36.54 18.46 -6.32
C LEU A 7 35.08 18.78 -6.70
N LEU A 8 34.13 18.15 -6.00
CA LEU A 8 32.70 18.43 -6.15
C LEU A 8 32.33 19.85 -5.73
N ALA A 9 33.01 20.41 -4.73
CA ALA A 9 32.75 21.78 -4.27
C ALA A 9 33.26 22.83 -5.28
N ASP A 10 34.39 22.57 -5.93
CA ASP A 10 35.04 23.54 -6.84
C ASP A 10 34.42 23.55 -8.26
N ASN A 11 34.08 22.38 -8.81
CA ASN A 11 33.41 22.28 -10.11
C ASN A 11 32.40 21.12 -10.13
N PRO A 12 31.20 21.33 -9.56
CA PRO A 12 30.26 20.25 -9.28
C PRO A 12 29.82 19.46 -10.51
N ARG A 13 29.68 20.13 -11.66
CA ARG A 13 29.17 19.49 -12.87
C ARG A 13 30.22 18.58 -13.50
N VAL A 14 31.43 19.10 -13.68
CA VAL A 14 32.55 18.33 -14.27
C VAL A 14 32.99 17.22 -13.32
N ALA A 15 33.05 17.50 -12.01
CA ALA A 15 33.40 16.51 -11.01
C ALA A 15 32.36 15.39 -10.94
N ALA A 16 31.06 15.72 -10.86
CA ALA A 16 30.01 14.71 -10.77
C ALA A 16 29.95 13.83 -12.04
N SER A 17 30.13 14.40 -13.23
CA SER A 17 30.07 13.63 -14.48
C SER A 17 31.29 12.75 -14.73
N THR A 18 32.41 12.96 -14.02
CA THR A 18 33.67 12.22 -14.21
C THR A 18 33.94 11.20 -13.12
N MET A 19 33.33 11.36 -11.94
CA MET A 19 33.44 10.41 -10.83
C MET A 19 32.72 9.10 -11.13
N ARG A 20 33.29 7.99 -10.66
CA ARG A 20 32.56 6.72 -10.68
C ARG A 20 31.39 6.81 -9.71
N ARG A 21 30.28 6.15 -10.03
CA ARG A 21 29.06 6.08 -9.19
C ARG A 21 29.34 5.98 -7.69
N PHE A 22 30.18 5.02 -7.28
CA PHE A 22 30.46 4.75 -5.86
C PHE A 22 31.17 5.95 -5.21
N GLU A 23 32.10 6.58 -5.93
CA GLU A 23 32.83 7.76 -5.49
C GLU A 23 31.90 8.97 -5.37
N LEU A 24 31.03 9.19 -6.36
CA LEU A 24 30.04 10.26 -6.35
C LEU A 24 29.03 10.08 -5.19
N THR A 25 28.54 8.85 -4.98
CA THR A 25 27.62 8.53 -3.88
C THR A 25 28.27 8.77 -2.52
N HIS A 26 29.51 8.31 -2.33
CA HIS A 26 30.27 8.52 -1.10
C HIS A 26 30.57 9.99 -0.87
N ALA A 27 30.97 10.73 -1.91
CA ALA A 27 31.25 12.15 -1.81
C ALA A 27 29.98 12.94 -1.45
N VAL A 28 28.81 12.63 -2.02
CA VAL A 28 27.54 13.25 -1.65
C VAL A 28 27.16 12.94 -0.19
N VAL A 29 27.32 11.69 0.26
CA VAL A 29 27.06 11.29 1.66
C VAL A 29 28.02 12.00 2.63
N GLU A 30 29.29 12.08 2.27
CA GLU A 30 30.27 12.84 3.04
C GLU A 30 29.85 14.29 3.12
N LEU A 31 29.62 14.94 1.98
CA LEU A 31 29.27 16.35 1.96
C LEU A 31 28.00 16.63 2.80
N ARG A 32 26.98 15.76 2.76
CA ARG A 32 25.79 15.85 3.65
C ARG A 32 26.15 15.91 5.14
N ARG A 33 27.19 15.19 5.59
CA ARG A 33 27.62 15.19 7.00
C ARG A 33 28.32 16.46 7.44
N ILE A 34 28.88 17.23 6.52
CA ILE A 34 29.83 18.32 6.80
C ILE A 34 29.26 19.70 6.48
N TRP A 35 27.97 19.82 6.15
CA TRP A 35 27.37 21.09 5.72
C TRP A 35 26.44 21.73 6.77
N PRO A 36 26.88 22.82 7.45
CA PRO A 36 26.02 23.68 8.26
C PRO A 36 25.48 24.92 7.50
N ARG A 37 25.91 25.15 6.22
CA ARG A 37 25.58 26.26 5.25
C ARG A 37 26.31 27.62 5.51
N PRO A 38 26.55 28.55 4.51
CA PRO A 38 25.72 28.88 3.34
C PRO A 38 26.38 29.12 1.93
N GLU A 39 25.48 29.25 0.94
CA GLU A 39 25.58 29.83 -0.43
C GLU A 39 26.00 28.94 -1.62
N ASN A 40 27.17 28.31 -1.68
CA ASN A 40 27.54 27.45 -2.84
C ASN A 40 27.07 25.99 -2.74
N HIS A 41 26.58 25.56 -1.57
CA HIS A 41 26.29 24.16 -1.31
C HIS A 41 24.98 23.67 -1.97
N GLU A 42 23.96 24.52 -2.13
CA GLU A 42 22.69 24.09 -2.76
C GLU A 42 22.91 23.80 -4.24
N GLN A 43 23.70 24.64 -4.90
CA GLN A 43 24.04 24.46 -6.31
C GLN A 43 24.88 23.19 -6.52
N VAL A 44 25.91 22.97 -5.68
CA VAL A 44 26.74 21.74 -5.72
C VAL A 44 25.89 20.50 -5.46
N ALA A 45 25.06 20.51 -4.41
CA ALA A 45 24.19 19.41 -4.03
C ALA A 45 23.13 19.12 -5.10
N ARG A 46 22.51 20.16 -5.67
CA ARG A 46 21.53 20.02 -6.75
C ARG A 46 22.16 19.44 -8.02
N VAL A 47 23.34 19.92 -8.41
CA VAL A 47 24.06 19.41 -9.59
C VAL A 47 24.48 17.95 -9.38
N ALA A 48 25.06 17.62 -8.22
CA ALA A 48 25.47 16.25 -7.92
C ALA A 48 24.27 15.28 -7.86
N ALA A 49 23.16 15.71 -7.24
CA ALA A 49 21.94 14.93 -7.22
C ALA A 49 21.34 14.76 -8.63
N GLN A 50 21.36 15.81 -9.46
CA GLN A 50 20.85 15.73 -10.83
C GLN A 50 21.68 14.76 -11.67
N VAL A 51 23.01 14.78 -11.58
CA VAL A 51 23.88 13.82 -12.29
C VAL A 51 23.60 12.38 -11.83
N LEU A 52 23.40 12.15 -10.52
CA LEU A 52 22.98 10.83 -10.02
C LEU A 52 21.62 10.39 -10.58
N LEU A 53 20.69 11.31 -10.79
CA LEU A 53 19.38 11.02 -11.38
C LEU A 53 19.45 10.83 -12.90
N ASP A 54 20.31 11.56 -13.62
CA ASP A 54 20.39 11.46 -15.07
C ASP A 54 21.18 10.21 -15.50
N ASP A 55 22.34 9.97 -14.89
CA ASP A 55 23.27 8.94 -15.35
C ASP A 55 23.13 7.61 -14.60
N HIS A 56 22.51 7.64 -13.41
CA HIS A 56 22.50 6.51 -12.48
C HIS A 56 21.14 6.20 -11.85
N ALA A 57 20.02 6.80 -12.32
CA ALA A 57 18.69 6.59 -11.73
C ALA A 57 18.17 5.16 -11.76
N TRP A 58 18.68 4.30 -12.65
CA TRP A 58 18.34 2.88 -12.68
C TRP A 58 18.79 2.11 -11.43
N GLN A 59 19.66 2.72 -10.59
CA GLN A 59 20.13 2.11 -9.36
C GLN A 59 19.47 2.72 -8.12
N ASN A 60 18.82 1.85 -7.33
CA ASN A 60 18.08 2.25 -6.13
C ASN A 60 18.92 3.06 -5.13
N HIS A 61 20.19 2.67 -4.90
CA HIS A 61 21.05 3.34 -3.92
C HIS A 61 21.45 4.76 -4.36
N ALA A 62 21.90 4.93 -5.61
CA ALA A 62 22.28 6.23 -6.16
C ALA A 62 21.08 7.19 -6.16
N ARG A 63 19.91 6.69 -6.55
CA ARG A 63 18.65 7.44 -6.55
C ARG A 63 18.22 7.87 -5.14
N ALA A 64 18.26 6.98 -4.16
CA ALA A 64 17.91 7.30 -2.77
C ALA A 64 18.81 8.40 -2.20
N VAL A 65 20.11 8.35 -2.49
CA VAL A 65 21.07 9.39 -2.06
C VAL A 65 20.79 10.72 -2.75
N ALA A 66 20.47 10.72 -4.05
CA ALA A 66 20.13 11.93 -4.78
C ALA A 66 18.85 12.59 -4.25
N LEU A 67 17.78 11.82 -4.05
CA LEU A 67 16.51 12.33 -3.52
C LEU A 67 16.66 12.85 -2.08
N ALA A 68 17.40 12.15 -1.22
CA ALA A 68 17.66 12.61 0.14
C ALA A 68 18.47 13.92 0.17
N THR A 69 19.39 14.09 -0.80
CA THR A 69 20.17 15.31 -0.95
C THR A 69 19.30 16.49 -1.39
N LEU A 70 18.42 16.29 -2.37
CA LEU A 70 17.44 17.31 -2.80
C LEU A 70 16.48 17.70 -1.67
N LEU A 71 16.05 16.72 -0.87
CA LEU A 71 15.21 16.94 0.31
C LEU A 71 15.92 17.82 1.35
N ASP A 72 17.18 17.49 1.68
CA ASP A 72 17.95 18.23 2.69
C ASP A 72 18.22 19.68 2.27
N ILE A 73 18.27 19.95 0.95
CA ILE A 73 18.41 21.32 0.44
C ILE A 73 17.08 22.08 0.25
N GLY A 74 15.95 21.46 0.60
CA GLY A 74 14.63 22.08 0.52
C GLY A 74 13.99 22.05 -0.88
N ASP A 75 14.54 21.29 -1.83
CA ASP A 75 14.00 21.17 -3.19
C ASP A 75 12.88 20.12 -3.26
N HIS A 76 11.83 20.34 -2.45
CA HIS A 76 10.74 19.39 -2.27
C HIS A 76 9.99 19.13 -3.58
N GLN A 77 9.85 20.14 -4.44
CA GLN A 77 9.11 20.01 -5.69
C GLN A 77 9.82 19.09 -6.67
N GLN A 78 11.15 19.18 -6.77
CA GLN A 78 11.92 18.28 -7.63
C GLN A 78 11.84 16.84 -7.12
N VAL A 79 11.95 16.61 -5.80
CA VAL A 79 11.77 15.27 -5.21
C VAL A 79 10.40 14.68 -5.56
N ILE A 80 9.33 15.48 -5.45
CA ILE A 80 7.96 15.04 -5.77
C ILE A 80 7.81 14.75 -7.27
N ASN A 81 8.36 15.60 -8.14
CA ASN A 81 8.31 15.40 -9.58
C ASN A 81 9.07 14.13 -9.99
N THR A 82 10.25 13.89 -9.43
CA THR A 82 11.01 12.65 -9.67
C THR A 82 10.20 11.44 -9.21
N LEU A 83 9.60 11.47 -8.02
CA LEU A 83 8.72 10.39 -7.56
C LEU A 83 7.56 10.12 -8.54
N LEU A 84 6.87 11.18 -9.00
CA LEU A 84 5.76 11.08 -9.96
C LEU A 84 6.18 10.44 -11.29
N THR A 85 7.32 10.83 -11.84
CA THR A 85 7.86 10.26 -13.08
C THR A 85 8.16 8.77 -12.90
N ARG A 86 8.73 8.38 -11.76
CA ARG A 86 9.09 6.98 -11.47
C ARG A 86 7.89 6.09 -11.22
N LEU A 87 6.88 6.63 -10.54
CA LEU A 87 5.60 5.95 -10.40
C LEU A 87 4.98 5.73 -11.78
N ALA A 88 4.94 6.73 -12.65
CA ALA A 88 4.41 6.58 -14.01
C ALA A 88 5.17 5.54 -14.85
N ALA A 89 6.47 5.37 -14.61
CA ALA A 89 7.34 4.43 -15.32
C ALA A 89 7.34 3.00 -14.77
N ASP A 90 6.66 2.72 -13.65
CA ASP A 90 6.73 1.42 -12.93
C ASP A 90 8.09 1.10 -12.28
N GLU A 91 8.78 2.11 -11.79
CA GLU A 91 10.14 1.91 -11.29
C GLU A 91 10.38 2.62 -9.95
N ALA A 92 9.31 2.90 -9.21
CA ALA A 92 9.34 3.46 -7.87
C ALA A 92 9.54 2.35 -6.83
N SER A 93 10.52 2.55 -5.96
CA SER A 93 10.79 1.68 -4.80
C SER A 93 10.17 2.23 -3.51
N ALA A 94 10.11 1.40 -2.47
CA ALA A 94 9.73 1.85 -1.12
C ALA A 94 10.58 3.04 -0.65
N GLY A 95 11.89 3.02 -0.93
CA GLY A 95 12.81 4.13 -0.63
C GLY A 95 12.41 5.45 -1.32
N ASP A 96 11.95 5.39 -2.57
CA ASP A 96 11.50 6.58 -3.30
C ASP A 96 10.22 7.16 -2.67
N LEU A 97 9.31 6.28 -2.23
CA LEU A 97 8.09 6.68 -1.53
C LEU A 97 8.39 7.31 -0.17
N TYR A 98 9.31 6.75 0.63
CA TYR A 98 9.70 7.35 1.91
C TYR A 98 10.23 8.77 1.77
N VAL A 99 11.15 8.99 0.81
CA VAL A 99 11.76 10.30 0.60
C VAL A 99 10.73 11.28 0.02
N GLY A 100 9.92 10.85 -0.94
CA GLY A 100 8.85 11.67 -1.49
C GLY A 100 7.78 12.03 -0.47
N ALA A 101 7.38 11.10 0.40
CA ALA A 101 6.42 11.37 1.47
C ALA A 101 6.91 12.44 2.45
N ARG A 102 8.21 12.43 2.76
CA ARG A 102 8.85 13.46 3.58
C ARG A 102 8.88 14.81 2.86
N ALA A 103 9.17 14.85 1.56
CA ALA A 103 9.09 16.08 0.76
C ALA A 103 7.67 16.67 0.74
N ILE A 104 6.66 15.83 0.56
CA ILE A 104 5.25 16.19 0.56
C ILE A 104 4.84 16.80 1.91
N ARG A 105 5.27 16.19 3.02
CA ARG A 105 5.02 16.70 4.37
C ARG A 105 5.67 18.06 4.60
N LEU A 106 6.91 18.24 4.15
CA LEU A 106 7.66 19.50 4.27
C LEU A 106 7.10 20.60 3.35
N ALA A 107 6.51 20.24 2.22
CA ALA A 107 5.74 21.14 1.35
C ALA A 107 4.34 21.50 1.91
N GLY A 108 4.02 21.13 3.16
CA GLY A 108 2.75 21.48 3.82
C GLY A 108 1.59 20.53 3.55
N ARG A 109 1.79 19.43 2.82
CA ARG A 109 0.76 18.43 2.49
C ARG A 109 0.80 17.25 3.45
N ARG A 110 0.57 17.51 4.74
CA ARG A 110 0.82 16.54 5.83
C ARG A 110 0.05 15.21 5.70
N ASN A 111 -1.22 15.26 5.31
CA ASN A 111 -2.07 14.08 5.18
C ASN A 111 -1.63 13.18 4.01
N THR A 112 -1.36 13.79 2.85
CA THR A 112 -0.78 13.08 1.70
C THR A 112 0.58 12.47 2.04
N GLY A 113 1.43 13.18 2.78
CA GLY A 113 2.72 12.64 3.22
C GLY A 113 2.57 11.44 4.17
N ARG A 114 1.64 11.50 5.13
CA ARG A 114 1.34 10.37 6.02
C ARG A 114 0.85 9.15 5.24
N TRP A 115 0.01 9.38 4.22
CA TRP A 115 -0.49 8.33 3.34
C TRP A 115 0.60 7.62 2.55
N VAL A 116 1.47 8.38 1.87
CA VAL A 116 2.58 7.80 1.09
C VAL A 116 3.57 7.05 1.99
N LEU A 117 3.79 7.51 3.23
CA LEU A 117 4.65 6.80 4.20
C LEU A 117 4.12 5.39 4.51
N GLY A 118 2.84 5.25 4.85
CA GLY A 118 2.32 3.92 5.16
C GLY A 118 2.30 2.98 3.94
N LEU A 119 2.15 3.52 2.71
CA LEU A 119 2.29 2.73 1.49
C LEU A 119 3.73 2.22 1.31
N ALA A 120 4.72 3.05 1.62
CA ALA A 120 6.13 2.65 1.57
C ALA A 120 6.42 1.51 2.57
N GLU A 121 5.90 1.63 3.80
CA GLU A 121 6.00 0.61 4.85
C GLU A 121 5.36 -0.72 4.41
N GLN A 122 4.21 -0.68 3.74
CA GLN A 122 3.56 -1.88 3.21
C GLN A 122 4.35 -2.57 2.09
N LEU A 123 4.90 -1.81 1.14
CA LEU A 123 5.71 -2.39 0.07
C LEU A 123 6.99 -3.03 0.61
N GLU A 124 7.60 -2.42 1.63
CA GLU A 124 8.77 -2.97 2.31
C GLU A 124 8.41 -4.25 3.09
N ALA A 125 7.28 -4.26 3.78
CA ALA A 125 6.82 -5.43 4.54
C ALA A 125 6.41 -6.62 3.67
N ASN A 126 5.79 -6.35 2.51
CA ASN A 126 5.23 -7.40 1.65
C ASN A 126 6.12 -7.78 0.46
N GLY A 127 7.21 -7.05 0.21
CA GLY A 127 8.13 -7.34 -0.91
C GLY A 127 7.50 -7.24 -2.31
N HIS A 128 6.31 -6.64 -2.42
CA HIS A 128 5.54 -6.56 -3.66
C HIS A 128 5.66 -5.20 -4.34
N LEU A 129 5.32 -5.17 -5.64
CA LEU A 129 5.19 -3.95 -6.44
C LEU A 129 3.75 -3.40 -6.36
N LEU A 130 3.59 -2.10 -6.52
CA LEU A 130 2.26 -1.47 -6.63
C LEU A 130 1.54 -1.98 -7.88
N THR A 131 0.26 -2.36 -7.74
CA THR A 131 -0.58 -2.66 -8.91
C THR A 131 -0.71 -1.41 -9.79
N PRO A 132 -0.93 -1.56 -11.12
CA PRO A 132 -1.14 -0.43 -12.03
C PRO A 132 -2.27 0.51 -11.57
N GLU A 133 -3.35 -0.05 -11.02
CA GLU A 133 -4.50 0.71 -10.52
C GLU A 133 -4.13 1.50 -9.25
N THR A 134 -3.45 0.86 -8.30
CA THR A 134 -3.00 1.51 -7.07
C THR A 134 -2.03 2.64 -7.37
N ARG A 135 -1.13 2.42 -8.32
CA ARG A 135 -0.19 3.42 -8.81
C ARG A 135 -0.89 4.61 -9.47
N GLN A 136 -1.91 4.37 -10.30
CA GLN A 136 -2.68 5.45 -10.91
C GLN A 136 -3.38 6.30 -9.84
N LEU A 137 -3.94 5.66 -8.80
CA LEU A 137 -4.51 6.35 -7.65
C LEU A 137 -3.46 7.18 -6.89
N VAL A 138 -2.24 6.66 -6.71
CA VAL A 138 -1.11 7.42 -6.12
C VAL A 138 -0.75 8.63 -6.98
N ILE A 139 -0.63 8.46 -8.30
CA ILE A 139 -0.31 9.55 -9.22
C ILE A 139 -1.38 10.64 -9.17
N GLU A 140 -2.66 10.27 -9.17
CA GLU A 140 -3.78 11.20 -9.08
C GLU A 140 -3.81 11.91 -7.72
N ALA A 141 -3.58 11.18 -6.63
CA ALA A 141 -3.51 11.73 -5.29
C ALA A 141 -2.38 12.76 -5.14
N LEU A 142 -1.19 12.45 -5.68
CA LEU A 142 -0.02 13.32 -5.63
C LEU A 142 -0.15 14.59 -6.48
N ARG A 143 -0.89 14.50 -7.60
CA ARG A 143 -1.19 15.63 -8.48
C ARG A 143 -2.30 16.53 -7.93
N SER A 144 -3.17 16.00 -7.10
CA SER A 144 -4.27 16.77 -6.52
C SER A 144 -3.76 17.77 -5.47
N PRO A 145 -4.11 19.07 -5.59
CA PRO A 145 -3.76 20.07 -4.58
C PRO A 145 -4.63 20.01 -3.32
N ARG A 146 -5.63 19.11 -3.25
CA ARG A 146 -6.58 19.04 -2.12
C ARG A 146 -6.03 18.23 -0.93
N GLN A 147 -6.27 18.74 0.27
CA GLN A 147 -5.76 18.28 1.58
C GLN A 147 -6.57 17.13 2.23
N ASP A 148 -7.62 16.64 1.58
CA ASP A 148 -8.59 15.74 2.20
C ASP A 148 -8.23 14.27 1.93
N PHE A 149 -7.20 13.78 2.62
CA PHE A 149 -6.77 12.37 2.61
C PHE A 149 -7.01 11.67 3.95
N GLU A 150 -7.88 12.21 4.81
CA GLU A 150 -8.20 11.57 6.10
C GLU A 150 -8.89 10.20 5.93
N ASP A 151 -9.45 9.89 4.75
CA ASP A 151 -10.22 8.67 4.49
C ASP A 151 -9.43 7.51 3.85
N PHE A 152 -8.14 7.67 3.55
CA PHE A 152 -7.36 6.59 2.96
C PHE A 152 -6.68 5.73 4.05
N ASP A 153 -7.30 4.61 4.41
CA ASP A 153 -6.76 3.66 5.39
C ASP A 153 -5.57 2.87 4.79
N ILE A 154 -4.38 3.26 5.22
CA ILE A 154 -3.11 2.68 4.79
C ILE A 154 -2.85 1.31 5.44
N ASN A 155 -3.78 0.74 6.21
CA ASN A 155 -3.61 -0.60 6.81
C ASN A 155 -4.25 -1.74 5.99
N ALA A 156 -4.69 -1.48 4.76
CA ALA A 156 -5.55 -2.40 4.01
C ALA A 156 -4.85 -3.54 3.24
N VAL A 157 -3.52 -3.66 3.26
CA VAL A 157 -2.81 -4.74 2.55
C VAL A 157 -1.69 -5.32 3.44
N GLN A 158 -2.06 -5.96 4.53
CA GLN A 158 -1.37 -7.20 4.89
C GLN A 158 -2.07 -8.27 4.07
N GLU A 159 -1.36 -9.13 3.36
CA GLU A 159 -1.95 -10.32 2.78
C GLU A 159 -1.96 -11.38 3.88
N VAL A 160 -3.10 -11.54 4.56
CA VAL A 160 -3.27 -12.59 5.54
C VAL A 160 -3.38 -13.90 4.78
N ASP A 161 -2.42 -14.80 5.00
CA ASP A 161 -2.44 -16.15 4.42
C ASP A 161 -3.55 -16.97 5.11
N LEU A 162 -4.79 -16.71 4.67
CA LEU A 162 -5.99 -17.33 5.18
C LEU A 162 -6.20 -18.67 4.47
N GLN A 163 -6.54 -19.69 5.23
CA GLN A 163 -6.92 -20.98 4.66
C GLN A 163 -8.16 -20.83 3.78
N ILE A 164 -8.26 -21.60 2.70
CA ILE A 164 -9.47 -21.69 1.91
C ILE A 164 -10.28 -22.87 2.43
N LEU A 165 -11.48 -22.61 2.94
CA LEU A 165 -12.38 -23.69 3.29
C LEU A 165 -12.89 -24.34 2.01
N GLU A 166 -12.55 -25.61 1.78
CA GLU A 166 -12.94 -26.29 0.56
C GLU A 166 -14.29 -26.99 0.64
N VAL A 167 -14.73 -27.34 1.85
CA VAL A 167 -15.91 -28.16 2.09
C VAL A 167 -16.88 -27.48 3.04
N THR A 168 -18.12 -27.96 3.08
CA THR A 168 -19.10 -27.52 4.08
C THR A 168 -18.73 -28.12 5.43
N THR A 169 -18.71 -27.29 6.47
CA THR A 169 -18.22 -27.70 7.80
C THR A 169 -19.24 -27.36 8.88
N PRO A 170 -19.53 -28.26 9.83
CA PRO A 170 -20.36 -27.94 10.99
C PRO A 170 -19.76 -26.80 11.83
N ILE A 171 -20.61 -25.93 12.36
CA ILE A 171 -20.17 -24.84 13.25
C ILE A 171 -20.27 -25.34 14.70
N PRO A 172 -19.15 -25.48 15.44
CA PRO A 172 -19.19 -25.92 16.84
C PRO A 172 -20.05 -24.99 17.71
N GLY A 173 -20.91 -25.59 18.54
CA GLY A 173 -21.78 -24.84 19.45
C GLY A 173 -23.10 -24.34 18.85
N LEU A 174 -23.36 -24.59 17.57
CA LEU A 174 -24.66 -24.33 16.93
C LEU A 174 -25.30 -25.64 16.43
N VAL A 175 -26.51 -25.92 16.89
CA VAL A 175 -27.26 -27.13 16.50
C VAL A 175 -27.66 -27.03 15.02
N ASN A 176 -27.41 -28.10 14.26
CA ASN A 176 -27.74 -28.23 12.84
C ASN A 176 -27.25 -27.09 11.94
N ALA A 177 -26.18 -26.39 12.37
CA ALA A 177 -25.62 -25.27 11.63
C ALA A 177 -24.34 -25.66 10.90
N THR A 178 -24.21 -25.20 9.66
CA THR A 178 -23.00 -25.41 8.85
C THR A 178 -22.53 -24.12 8.20
N LEU A 179 -21.22 -24.01 8.00
CA LEU A 179 -20.58 -22.99 7.20
C LEU A 179 -20.25 -23.58 5.82
N ARG A 180 -20.73 -22.92 4.77
CA ARG A 180 -20.52 -23.34 3.37
C ARG A 180 -19.69 -22.29 2.62
N PRO A 181 -18.56 -22.66 1.99
CA PRO A 181 -17.88 -21.75 1.06
C PRO A 181 -18.73 -21.56 -0.20
N ILE A 182 -18.95 -20.31 -0.61
CA ILE A 182 -19.69 -19.95 -1.83
C ILE A 182 -18.69 -19.81 -2.96
N LYS A 183 -18.65 -20.81 -3.85
CA LYS A 183 -17.68 -20.94 -4.94
C LYS A 183 -18.25 -20.63 -6.32
N SER A 184 -19.56 -20.45 -6.43
CA SER A 184 -20.20 -20.21 -7.72
C SER A 184 -21.33 -19.19 -7.64
N ARG A 185 -21.58 -18.55 -8.78
CA ARG A 185 -22.70 -17.60 -8.94
C ARG A 185 -24.04 -18.24 -8.56
N GLY A 186 -24.31 -19.48 -8.99
CA GLY A 186 -25.56 -20.16 -8.68
C GLY A 186 -25.77 -20.44 -7.19
N GLN A 187 -24.68 -20.64 -6.42
CA GLN A 187 -24.76 -20.70 -4.96
C GLN A 187 -25.09 -19.33 -4.37
N CYS A 188 -24.43 -18.28 -4.83
CA CYS A 188 -24.70 -16.90 -4.40
C CYS A 188 -26.16 -16.48 -4.69
N ASP A 189 -26.67 -16.77 -5.89
CA ASP A 189 -28.05 -16.46 -6.29
C ASP A 189 -29.08 -17.17 -5.39
N ARG A 190 -28.81 -18.43 -5.02
CA ARG A 190 -29.66 -19.18 -4.09
C ARG A 190 -29.74 -18.52 -2.72
N TYR A 191 -28.59 -18.06 -2.20
CA TYR A 191 -28.53 -17.33 -0.93
C TYR A 191 -29.24 -15.99 -1.02
N ALA A 192 -28.98 -15.21 -2.07
CA ALA A 192 -29.64 -13.92 -2.27
C ALA A 192 -31.16 -14.07 -2.36
N HIS A 193 -31.65 -15.11 -3.04
CA HIS A 193 -33.07 -15.44 -3.13
C HIS A 193 -33.66 -15.82 -1.77
N HIS A 194 -33.05 -16.76 -1.03
CA HIS A 194 -33.55 -17.18 0.28
C HIS A 194 -33.55 -16.04 1.31
N LEU A 195 -32.51 -15.22 1.30
CA LEU A 195 -32.36 -14.10 2.21
C LEU A 195 -33.10 -12.83 1.75
N GLN A 196 -33.79 -12.85 0.60
CA GLN A 196 -34.45 -11.67 0.03
C GLN A 196 -33.53 -10.43 -0.07
N ASN A 197 -32.26 -10.66 -0.39
CA ASN A 197 -31.25 -9.61 -0.53
C ASN A 197 -31.08 -9.24 -2.01
N CYS A 198 -30.82 -7.97 -2.32
CA CYS A 198 -30.49 -7.55 -3.69
C CYS A 198 -29.21 -8.27 -4.16
N ALA A 199 -29.39 -9.27 -5.04
CA ALA A 199 -28.34 -10.19 -5.51
C ALA A 199 -27.17 -9.50 -6.24
N SER A 200 -27.39 -8.30 -6.77
CA SER A 200 -26.45 -7.57 -7.62
C SER A 200 -25.12 -7.25 -6.96
N GLY A 201 -25.07 -7.05 -5.64
CA GLY A 201 -23.84 -6.69 -4.93
C GLY A 201 -22.83 -7.83 -4.75
N TYR A 202 -23.30 -9.07 -4.63
CA TYR A 202 -22.46 -10.24 -4.29
C TYR A 202 -22.03 -11.06 -5.50
N VAL A 203 -22.85 -11.10 -6.55
CA VAL A 203 -22.58 -11.88 -7.77
C VAL A 203 -21.33 -11.39 -8.50
N ALA A 204 -21.07 -10.09 -8.50
CA ALA A 204 -19.86 -9.52 -9.08
C ALA A 204 -18.59 -9.92 -8.31
N ARG A 205 -18.71 -10.28 -7.02
CA ARG A 205 -17.59 -10.51 -6.10
C ARG A 205 -17.13 -11.98 -6.02
N VAL A 206 -17.97 -12.93 -6.40
CA VAL A 206 -17.63 -14.38 -6.43
C VAL A 206 -16.48 -14.69 -7.41
N LYS A 207 -16.24 -13.82 -8.41
CA LYS A 207 -15.26 -14.05 -9.49
C LYS A 207 -13.96 -13.27 -9.37
N SER A 208 -13.86 -12.31 -8.44
CA SER A 208 -12.81 -11.30 -8.51
C SER A 208 -11.60 -11.58 -7.62
N ASP A 209 -11.54 -12.72 -6.92
CA ASP A 209 -10.59 -13.03 -5.82
C ASP A 209 -10.49 -11.97 -4.70
N ALA A 210 -11.22 -10.86 -4.83
CA ALA A 210 -11.23 -9.74 -3.91
C ALA A 210 -12.01 -10.03 -2.62
N CYS A 211 -12.82 -11.09 -2.62
CA CYS A 211 -13.72 -11.46 -1.52
C CYS A 211 -13.86 -12.99 -1.42
N ARG A 212 -13.81 -13.53 -0.20
CA ARG A 212 -14.25 -14.89 0.13
C ARG A 212 -15.66 -14.81 0.70
N LEU A 213 -16.57 -15.59 0.14
CA LEU A 213 -17.97 -15.61 0.56
C LEU A 213 -18.28 -16.92 1.29
N PHE A 214 -18.90 -16.80 2.46
CA PHE A 214 -19.34 -17.92 3.26
C PHE A 214 -20.84 -17.79 3.56
N GLY A 215 -21.56 -18.90 3.42
CA GLY A 215 -22.95 -19.02 3.77
C GLY A 215 -23.13 -19.77 5.08
N VAL A 216 -24.03 -19.31 5.94
CA VAL A 216 -24.48 -20.06 7.11
C VAL A 216 -25.81 -20.72 6.79
N GLU A 217 -25.87 -22.04 6.97
CA GLU A 217 -27.10 -22.83 6.80
C GLU A 217 -27.52 -23.41 8.15
N VAL A 218 -28.80 -23.29 8.50
CA VAL A 218 -29.42 -23.96 9.66
C VAL A 218 -30.51 -24.88 9.12
N ASP A 219 -30.48 -26.15 9.51
CA ASP A 219 -31.37 -27.18 8.97
C ASP A 219 -31.35 -27.22 7.42
N GLY A 220 -30.17 -27.00 6.84
CA GLY A 220 -29.94 -26.96 5.39
C GLY A 220 -30.49 -25.72 4.66
N LYS A 221 -31.03 -24.74 5.38
CA LYS A 221 -31.56 -23.49 4.80
C LYS A 221 -30.59 -22.33 5.00
N PRO A 222 -30.32 -21.53 3.96
CA PRO A 222 -29.56 -20.29 4.09
C PRO A 222 -30.21 -19.34 5.09
N VAL A 223 -29.45 -18.91 6.09
CA VAL A 223 -29.92 -17.93 7.08
C VAL A 223 -29.08 -16.66 7.08
N GLU A 224 -27.79 -16.75 6.74
CA GLU A 224 -26.88 -15.61 6.72
C GLU A 224 -25.82 -15.78 5.61
N LEU A 225 -25.31 -14.66 5.11
CA LEU A 225 -24.21 -14.58 4.14
C LEU A 225 -23.13 -13.64 4.68
N ILE A 226 -21.87 -14.08 4.59
CA ILE A 226 -20.71 -13.43 5.18
C ILE A 226 -19.69 -13.17 4.07
N GLU A 227 -19.19 -11.96 4.00
CA GLU A 227 -18.10 -11.55 3.12
C GLU A 227 -16.85 -11.29 3.94
N VAL A 228 -15.77 -11.97 3.59
CA VAL A 228 -14.45 -11.79 4.18
C VAL A 228 -13.50 -11.27 3.11
N ARG A 229 -12.76 -10.20 3.42
CA ARG A 229 -11.70 -9.69 2.56
C ARG A 229 -10.47 -10.58 2.69
N PRO A 230 -9.96 -11.20 1.62
CA PRO A 230 -8.83 -12.14 1.71
C PRO A 230 -7.54 -11.46 2.15
N SER A 231 -7.28 -10.23 1.67
CA SER A 231 -6.10 -9.49 2.10
C SER A 231 -6.13 -9.29 3.62
N THR A 232 -7.14 -8.62 4.16
CA THR A 232 -7.11 -8.24 5.58
C THR A 232 -7.66 -9.29 6.55
N GLY A 233 -8.29 -10.36 6.05
CA GLY A 233 -9.09 -11.30 6.85
C GLY A 233 -10.32 -10.69 7.52
N GLN A 234 -10.66 -9.45 7.22
CA GLN A 234 -11.78 -8.78 7.87
C GLN A 234 -13.11 -9.23 7.31
N ILE A 235 -14.08 -9.41 8.20
CA ILE A 235 -15.49 -9.55 7.81
C ILE A 235 -15.99 -8.17 7.35
N VAL A 236 -16.20 -8.02 6.05
CA VAL A 236 -16.60 -6.76 5.40
C VAL A 236 -18.10 -6.58 5.44
N GLN A 237 -18.82 -7.70 5.34
CA GLN A 237 -20.27 -7.67 5.29
C GLN A 237 -20.87 -8.93 5.91
N TRP A 238 -21.97 -8.72 6.62
CA TRP A 238 -22.81 -9.79 7.16
C TRP A 238 -24.25 -9.44 6.83
N LYS A 239 -24.98 -10.36 6.21
CA LYS A 239 -26.41 -10.16 5.94
C LYS A 239 -27.23 -11.35 6.36
N GLY A 240 -28.27 -11.08 7.13
CA GLY A 240 -29.38 -11.99 7.33
C GLY A 240 -30.48 -11.80 6.28
N PHE A 241 -31.67 -12.27 6.62
CA PHE A 241 -32.89 -12.11 5.84
C PHE A 241 -33.31 -10.63 5.72
N ALA A 242 -33.68 -10.19 4.52
CA ALA A 242 -34.08 -8.83 4.16
C ALA A 242 -33.08 -7.75 4.61
N ASN A 243 -31.77 -8.02 4.49
CA ASN A 243 -30.66 -7.23 5.02
C ASN A 243 -30.74 -6.99 6.54
N GLY A 244 -31.47 -7.82 7.27
CA GLY A 244 -31.55 -7.80 8.72
C GLY A 244 -30.20 -8.10 9.38
N ALA A 245 -30.06 -7.63 10.61
CA ALA A 245 -28.89 -7.90 11.44
C ALA A 245 -28.79 -9.40 11.74
N ALA A 246 -27.56 -9.89 11.88
CA ALA A 246 -27.28 -11.25 12.32
C ALA A 246 -27.83 -11.49 13.73
N ASP A 247 -28.19 -12.74 14.01
CA ASP A 247 -28.46 -13.12 15.39
C ASP A 247 -27.16 -12.96 16.22
N PRO A 248 -27.17 -12.21 17.35
CA PRO A 248 -25.94 -11.89 18.08
C PRO A 248 -25.20 -13.11 18.63
N VAL A 249 -25.92 -14.17 19.00
CA VAL A 249 -25.34 -15.39 19.57
C VAL A 249 -24.68 -16.20 18.47
N ARG A 250 -25.40 -16.45 17.37
CA ARG A 250 -24.87 -17.12 16.18
C ARG A 250 -23.68 -16.38 15.60
N ARG A 251 -23.77 -15.05 15.51
CA ARG A 251 -22.67 -14.21 15.01
C ARG A 251 -21.38 -14.45 15.79
N ARG A 252 -21.42 -14.39 17.13
CA ARG A 252 -20.23 -14.62 17.96
C ARG A 252 -19.61 -16.00 17.74
N LEU A 253 -20.44 -17.03 17.64
CA LEU A 253 -19.98 -18.42 17.44
C LEU A 253 -19.35 -18.62 16.06
N VAL A 254 -19.97 -18.04 15.02
CA VAL A 254 -19.46 -18.11 13.66
C VAL A 254 -18.19 -17.26 13.48
N GLU A 255 -18.11 -16.06 14.06
CA GLU A 255 -16.89 -15.23 14.07
C GLU A 255 -15.73 -15.99 14.71
N ARG A 256 -15.95 -16.59 15.89
CA ARG A 256 -14.94 -17.41 16.56
C ARG A 256 -14.50 -18.58 15.70
N PHE A 257 -15.45 -19.29 15.09
CA PHE A 257 -15.14 -20.41 14.21
C PHE A 257 -14.31 -19.98 12.98
N LEU A 258 -14.66 -18.88 12.34
CA LEU A 258 -13.90 -18.33 11.21
C LEU A 258 -12.46 -17.98 11.60
N VAL A 259 -12.25 -17.40 12.80
CA VAL A 259 -10.91 -17.10 13.31
C VAL A 259 -10.12 -18.36 13.62
N ASP A 260 -10.74 -19.33 14.32
CA ASP A 260 -10.08 -20.59 14.71
C ASP A 260 -9.63 -21.39 13.47
N GLN A 261 -10.40 -21.32 12.39
CA GLN A 261 -10.07 -21.94 11.10
C GLN A 261 -9.12 -21.08 10.22
N LYS A 262 -8.62 -19.96 10.73
CA LYS A 262 -7.81 -18.99 9.97
C LYS A 262 -8.47 -18.56 8.65
N LEU A 263 -9.79 -18.39 8.68
CA LEU A 263 -10.61 -17.91 7.56
C LEU A 263 -10.93 -16.42 7.68
N ALA A 264 -10.83 -15.84 8.89
CA ALA A 264 -11.01 -14.42 9.17
C ALA A 264 -10.19 -13.97 10.39
N VAL A 265 -10.15 -12.67 10.65
CA VAL A 265 -9.63 -12.05 11.88
C VAL A 265 -10.70 -11.14 12.52
N ILE A 266 -10.75 -11.12 13.84
CA ILE A 266 -11.59 -10.18 14.60
C ILE A 266 -10.70 -8.97 14.98
N ARG A 267 -11.16 -7.75 14.68
CA ARG A 267 -10.58 -6.52 15.21
C ARG A 267 -11.35 -6.07 16.45
#